data_AF-A0A957H730-F1
#
_entry.id   AF-A0A957H730-F1
#
_cell.length_a   1.000
_cell.length_b   1.000
_cell.length_c   1.000
_cell.angle_alpha   90.00
_cell.angle_beta   90.00
_cell.angle_gamma   90.00
#
_symmetry.space_group_name_H-M   'P 1'
#
loop_
_entity.id
_entity.type
_entity.pdbx_description
1 polymer ?
#
loop_
_entity_poly.entity_id
_entity_poly.type
_entity_poly.pdbx_seq_one_letter_code
_entity_poly.pdbx_strand_id
1 'polypeptide(L)'
;TEKALASLARIGVTPAGYRSPSAAFSDMTLPLLLEYGLKYDSSLMADDFRPYQPRIGDQVSQQTPLVKGKPAPIWELPMCFEFDDWVHFQYNFTPYRNGTSSPSKVLEIWTADFDWMHNHVDGGILTVAMHPQVIGRGHRVAMLEQFIQHCLEAGNVRFQTLQAVAVELGPPLP
;
A
#
# COMPACT_ATOMS: atom_id res chain seq x y z
N THR A 1 -5.80 10.18 -14.69
CA THR A 1 -6.30 10.70 -13.40
C THR A 1 -7.65 11.40 -13.54
N GLU A 2 -7.80 12.40 -14.42
CA GLU A 2 -9.05 13.17 -14.62
C GLU A 2 -10.32 12.31 -14.75
N LYS A 3 -10.33 11.30 -15.63
CA LYS A 3 -11.50 10.42 -15.84
C LYS A 3 -11.89 9.65 -14.58
N ALA A 4 -10.91 9.23 -13.78
CA ALA A 4 -11.16 8.54 -12.52
C ALA A 4 -11.77 9.51 -11.50
N LEU A 5 -11.20 10.71 -11.35
CA LEU A 5 -11.73 11.75 -10.46
C LEU A 5 -13.17 12.13 -10.83
N ALA A 6 -13.43 12.36 -12.12
CA ALA A 6 -14.78 12.66 -12.62
C ALA A 6 -15.77 11.51 -12.37
N SER A 7 -15.31 10.25 -12.43
CA SER A 7 -16.17 9.10 -12.14
C SER A 7 -16.52 8.99 -10.67
N LEU A 8 -15.55 9.21 -9.77
CA LEU A 8 -15.78 9.23 -8.32
C LEU A 8 -16.67 10.40 -7.89
N ALA A 9 -16.52 11.57 -8.53
CA ALA A 9 -17.36 12.73 -8.25
C ALA A 9 -18.85 12.47 -8.53
N ARG A 10 -19.18 11.64 -9.53
CA ARG A 10 -20.58 11.26 -9.84
C ARG A 10 -21.27 10.49 -8.71
N ILE A 11 -20.50 9.87 -7.82
CA ILE A 11 -21.01 9.18 -6.62
C ILE A 11 -20.71 9.96 -5.33
N GLY A 12 -20.34 11.25 -5.44
CA GLY A 12 -20.07 12.11 -4.28
C GLY A 12 -18.75 11.84 -3.57
N VAL A 13 -17.80 11.15 -4.22
CA VAL A 13 -16.49 10.84 -3.64
C VAL A 13 -15.42 11.75 -4.19
N THR A 14 -14.69 12.43 -3.30
CA THR A 14 -13.46 13.14 -3.62
C THR A 14 -12.30 12.40 -2.95
N PRO A 15 -11.46 11.68 -3.71
CA PRO A 15 -10.40 10.87 -3.12
C PRO A 15 -9.30 11.77 -2.54
N ALA A 16 -8.85 11.44 -1.33
CA ALA A 16 -7.68 12.08 -0.72
C ALA A 16 -6.36 11.40 -1.11
N GLY A 17 -6.39 10.20 -1.69
CA GLY A 17 -5.16 9.52 -2.08
C GLY A 17 -5.30 8.61 -3.27
N TYR A 18 -4.17 8.01 -3.63
CA TYR A 18 -3.99 7.22 -4.83
C TYR A 18 -3.17 5.96 -4.53
N ARG A 19 -3.39 4.92 -5.33
CA ARG A 19 -2.53 3.74 -5.43
C ARG A 19 -2.42 3.38 -6.90
N SER A 20 -1.20 3.23 -7.40
CA SER A 20 -0.97 3.01 -8.81
C SER A 20 -1.42 1.61 -9.23
N PRO A 21 -2.18 1.47 -10.34
CA PRO A 21 -2.53 0.16 -10.87
C PRO A 21 -1.27 -0.70 -11.09
N SER A 22 -1.29 -1.92 -10.55
CA SER A 22 -0.17 -2.87 -10.62
C SER A 22 1.14 -2.38 -9.99
N ALA A 23 1.08 -1.39 -9.09
CA ALA A 23 2.25 -0.67 -8.57
C ALA A 23 3.17 -0.12 -9.69
N ALA A 24 2.61 0.12 -10.89
CA ALA A 24 3.35 0.66 -12.01
C ALA A 24 3.52 2.17 -11.79
N PHE A 25 4.61 2.54 -11.14
CA PHE A 25 4.94 3.92 -10.84
C PHE A 25 5.81 4.53 -11.95
N SER A 26 5.57 5.81 -12.28
CA SER A 26 6.34 6.54 -13.30
C SER A 26 6.84 7.86 -12.75
N ASP A 27 7.84 8.45 -13.41
CA ASP A 27 8.38 9.77 -13.03
C ASP A 27 7.34 10.89 -13.09
N MET A 28 6.25 10.68 -13.83
CA MET A 28 5.14 11.63 -13.94
C MET A 28 4.06 11.43 -12.88
N THR A 29 4.04 10.29 -12.17
CA THR A 29 2.95 9.97 -11.25
C THR A 29 2.93 10.95 -10.08
N LEU A 30 4.02 11.08 -9.29
CA LEU A 30 4.07 12.04 -8.17
C LEU A 30 3.74 13.48 -8.59
N PRO A 31 4.34 14.06 -9.65
CA PRO A 31 3.95 15.39 -10.13
C PRO A 31 2.46 15.54 -10.38
N LEU A 32 1.83 14.55 -11.02
CA LEU A 32 0.38 14.59 -11.26
C LEU A 32 -0.41 14.49 -9.96
N LEU A 33 -0.03 13.62 -9.01
CA LEU A 33 -0.74 13.53 -7.72
C LEU A 33 -0.73 14.88 -6.98
N LEU A 34 0.40 15.59 -7.03
CA LEU A 34 0.53 16.93 -6.47
C LEU A 34 -0.34 17.95 -7.23
N GLU A 35 -0.33 17.93 -8.56
CA GLU A 35 -1.15 18.81 -9.41
C GLU A 35 -2.64 18.67 -9.09
N TYR A 36 -3.12 17.43 -8.87
CA TYR A 36 -4.52 17.16 -8.50
C TYR A 36 -4.81 17.31 -6.99
N GLY A 37 -3.82 17.74 -6.19
CA GLY A 37 -4.00 18.06 -4.77
C GLY A 37 -4.24 16.86 -3.85
N LEU A 38 -3.84 15.66 -4.27
CA LEU A 38 -3.92 14.45 -3.45
C LEU A 38 -2.98 14.55 -2.24
N LYS A 39 -3.39 13.93 -1.13
CA LYS A 39 -2.74 14.04 0.18
C LYS A 39 -1.80 12.89 0.48
N TYR A 40 -2.06 11.73 -0.11
CA TYR A 40 -1.18 10.58 0.03
C TYR A 40 -1.14 9.72 -1.24
N ASP A 41 -0.02 9.05 -1.43
CA ASP A 41 0.16 7.88 -2.29
C ASP A 41 0.36 6.64 -1.42
N SER A 42 0.08 5.48 -1.99
CA SER A 42 0.29 4.19 -1.34
C SER A 42 0.72 3.15 -2.37
N SER A 43 1.78 3.47 -3.12
CA SER A 43 2.28 2.69 -4.24
C SER A 43 3.75 2.31 -4.11
N LEU A 44 4.51 3.06 -3.32
CA LEU A 44 5.95 2.95 -3.20
C LEU A 44 6.32 2.10 -1.98
N MET A 45 7.57 1.61 -1.98
CA MET A 45 8.04 0.55 -1.07
C MET A 45 9.41 0.90 -0.47
N ALA A 46 9.70 2.17 -0.19
CA ALA A 46 11.02 2.58 0.32
C ALA A 46 11.17 2.40 1.84
N ASP A 47 10.08 2.16 2.55
CA ASP A 47 10.02 1.76 3.95
C ASP A 47 8.92 0.69 4.08
N ASP A 48 9.05 -0.21 5.04
CA ASP A 48 8.11 -1.33 5.22
C ASP A 48 6.88 -0.91 6.05
N PHE A 49 7.08 -0.04 7.05
CA PHE A 49 6.08 0.20 8.10
C PHE A 49 5.90 1.67 8.49
N ARG A 50 6.76 2.57 8.02
CA ARG A 50 6.70 4.00 8.38
C ARG A 50 6.25 4.83 7.19
N PRO A 51 5.27 5.73 7.37
CA PRO A 51 4.98 6.77 6.39
C PRO A 51 6.22 7.62 6.11
N TYR A 52 6.41 8.02 4.86
CA TYR A 52 7.54 8.86 4.48
C TYR A 52 7.16 9.83 3.36
N GLN A 53 8.01 10.83 3.10
CA GLN A 53 7.86 11.69 1.93
C GLN A 53 8.68 11.11 0.77
N PRO A 54 8.05 10.73 -0.35
CA PRO A 54 8.78 10.21 -1.49
C PRO A 54 9.55 11.35 -2.18
N ARG A 55 10.45 11.01 -3.12
CA ARG A 55 11.27 11.99 -3.83
C ARG A 55 10.91 12.04 -5.31
N ILE A 56 10.94 13.25 -5.87
CA ILE A 56 10.82 13.49 -7.31
C ILE A 56 12.21 13.73 -7.89
N GLY A 57 12.51 13.04 -9.00
CA GLY A 57 13.75 13.21 -9.75
C GLY A 57 14.94 12.42 -9.19
N ASP A 58 14.68 11.33 -8.46
CA ASP A 58 15.72 10.34 -8.16
C ASP A 58 16.31 9.81 -9.49
N GLN A 59 17.64 9.73 -9.56
CA GLN A 59 18.35 9.19 -10.72
C GLN A 59 19.22 8.02 -10.29
N VAL A 60 19.13 6.91 -11.03
CA VAL A 60 19.97 5.74 -10.82
C VAL A 60 20.29 5.12 -12.17
N SER A 61 21.53 4.68 -12.34
CA SER A 61 21.96 3.93 -13.51
C SER A 61 22.90 2.81 -13.09
N GLN A 62 23.32 1.96 -14.02
CA GLN A 62 24.32 0.94 -13.73
C GLN A 62 25.70 1.54 -13.37
N GLN A 63 25.96 2.77 -13.80
CA GLN A 63 27.25 3.46 -13.63
C GLN A 63 27.22 4.50 -12.51
N THR A 64 26.03 4.96 -12.10
CA THR A 64 25.86 6.04 -11.14
C THR A 64 25.00 5.55 -9.98
N PRO A 65 25.49 5.61 -8.72
CA PRO A 65 24.68 5.31 -7.56
C PRO A 65 23.49 6.27 -7.48
N LEU A 66 22.49 5.92 -6.67
CA LEU A 66 21.31 6.77 -6.46
C LEU A 66 21.69 8.22 -6.15
N VAL A 67 21.36 9.11 -7.07
CA VAL A 67 21.36 10.56 -6.84
C VAL A 67 19.95 10.93 -6.40
N LYS A 68 19.81 11.30 -5.13
CA LYS A 68 18.52 11.64 -4.54
C LYS A 68 17.99 12.93 -5.16
N GLY A 69 16.74 12.90 -5.58
CA GLY A 69 15.94 14.04 -5.99
C GLY A 69 15.45 14.84 -4.78
N LYS A 70 14.37 15.58 -4.98
CA LYS A 70 13.79 16.45 -3.95
C LYS A 70 12.60 15.78 -3.26
N PRO A 71 12.43 15.93 -1.93
CA PRO A 71 11.20 15.52 -1.26
C PRO A 71 9.97 16.09 -1.96
N ALA A 72 8.93 15.26 -2.07
CA ALA A 72 7.62 15.67 -2.54
C ALA A 72 6.73 16.02 -1.32
N PRO A 73 5.94 17.10 -1.38
CA PRO A 73 5.02 17.47 -0.31
C PRO A 73 3.74 16.62 -0.36
N ILE A 74 3.90 15.29 -0.29
CA ILE A 74 2.84 14.28 -0.23
C ILE A 74 3.30 13.14 0.69
N TRP A 75 2.39 12.52 1.43
CA TRP A 75 2.71 11.33 2.20
C TRP A 75 2.71 10.08 1.32
N GLU A 76 3.71 9.22 1.49
CA GLU A 76 3.64 7.83 1.09
C GLU A 76 3.23 6.99 2.30
N LEU A 77 2.19 6.17 2.12
CA LEU A 77 1.80 5.12 3.06
C LEU A 77 2.23 3.79 2.43
N PRO A 78 3.39 3.22 2.81
CA PRO A 78 4.02 2.17 2.04
C PRO A 78 3.14 0.94 1.85
N MET A 79 3.35 0.29 0.72
CA MET A 79 2.89 -1.07 0.47
C MET A 79 4.08 -2.00 0.28
N CYS A 80 3.83 -3.31 0.34
CA CYS A 80 4.76 -4.32 -0.15
C CYS A 80 3.96 -5.44 -0.83
N PHE A 81 4.65 -6.31 -1.56
CA PHE A 81 4.01 -7.40 -2.30
C PHE A 81 3.64 -8.59 -1.40
N GLU A 82 4.30 -8.73 -0.26
CA GLU A 82 4.03 -9.73 0.76
C GLU A 82 2.61 -9.54 1.33
N PHE A 83 2.15 -8.29 1.44
CA PHE A 83 0.79 -7.92 1.87
C PHE A 83 -0.20 -7.69 0.69
N ASP A 84 0.06 -8.26 -0.48
CA ASP A 84 -0.85 -8.23 -1.65
C ASP A 84 -1.42 -9.62 -1.95
N ASP A 85 -2.74 -9.76 -1.81
CA ASP A 85 -3.44 -11.02 -2.07
C ASP A 85 -3.28 -11.50 -3.53
N TRP A 86 -3.09 -10.58 -4.48
CA TRP A 86 -2.93 -10.90 -5.89
C TRP A 86 -1.65 -11.68 -6.13
N VAL A 87 -0.56 -11.29 -5.47
CA VAL A 87 0.77 -11.92 -5.62
C VAL A 87 0.74 -13.37 -5.13
N HIS A 88 -0.02 -13.65 -4.07
CA HIS A 88 -0.10 -15.00 -3.49
C HIS A 88 -1.06 -15.92 -4.23
N PHE A 89 -2.23 -15.40 -4.60
CA PHE A 89 -3.37 -16.23 -4.94
C PHE A 89 -3.74 -16.22 -6.42
N GLN A 90 -3.42 -15.15 -7.15
CA GLN A 90 -3.86 -15.02 -8.53
C GLN A 90 -2.94 -15.81 -9.47
N TYR A 91 -3.52 -16.83 -10.10
CA TYR A 91 -2.89 -17.57 -11.17
C TYR A 91 -3.22 -16.92 -12.52
N ASN A 92 -2.22 -16.73 -13.38
CA ASN A 92 -2.38 -16.24 -14.75
C ASN A 92 -1.56 -17.08 -15.73
N PHE A 93 -2.09 -17.32 -16.93
CA PHE A 93 -1.38 -18.03 -18.00
C PHE A 93 -0.43 -17.13 -18.81
N THR A 94 -0.76 -15.84 -18.96
CA THR A 94 -0.01 -14.92 -19.82
C THR A 94 0.00 -13.50 -19.26
N PRO A 95 1.17 -12.98 -18.81
CA PRO A 95 2.38 -13.74 -18.53
C PRO A 95 2.10 -14.82 -17.47
N TYR A 96 2.84 -15.93 -17.52
CA TYR A 96 2.68 -16.98 -16.52
C TYR A 96 3.02 -16.42 -15.14
N ARG A 97 2.07 -16.51 -14.21
CA ARG A 97 2.28 -16.22 -12.79
C ARG A 97 1.79 -17.40 -11.99
N ASN A 98 2.68 -17.96 -11.17
CA ASN A 98 2.26 -18.89 -10.16
C ASN A 98 1.31 -18.18 -9.19
N GLY A 99 0.28 -18.87 -8.75
CA GLY A 99 -0.73 -18.37 -7.84
C GLY A 99 -1.19 -19.49 -6.94
N THR A 100 -2.41 -19.40 -6.41
CA THR A 100 -3.03 -20.49 -5.63
C THR A 100 -2.23 -20.93 -4.40
N SER A 101 -1.43 -20.05 -3.80
CA SER A 101 -0.79 -20.32 -2.51
C SER A 101 -1.82 -20.81 -1.48
N SER A 102 -1.41 -21.72 -0.58
CA SER A 102 -2.28 -22.12 0.52
C SER A 102 -2.56 -20.90 1.43
N PRO A 103 -3.79 -20.72 1.92
CA PRO A 103 -4.07 -19.63 2.86
C PRO A 103 -3.22 -19.70 4.13
N SER A 104 -2.85 -20.91 4.59
CA SER A 104 -1.96 -21.08 5.74
C SER A 104 -0.59 -20.43 5.56
N LYS A 105 -0.01 -20.53 4.36
CA LYS A 105 1.26 -19.88 4.02
C LYS A 105 1.12 -18.36 4.09
N VAL A 106 0.03 -17.83 3.53
CA VAL A 106 -0.19 -16.38 3.49
C VAL A 106 -0.46 -15.83 4.89
N LEU A 107 -1.24 -16.55 5.70
CA LEU A 107 -1.47 -16.22 7.11
C LEU A 107 -0.15 -16.19 7.89
N GLU A 108 0.72 -17.19 7.71
CA GLU A 108 2.03 -17.23 8.37
C GLU A 108 2.86 -15.99 8.05
N ILE A 109 2.95 -15.61 6.77
CA ILE A 109 3.69 -14.40 6.34
C ILE A 109 3.07 -13.15 6.97
N TRP A 110 1.75 -12.97 6.85
CA TRP A 110 1.08 -11.76 7.31
C TRP A 110 1.15 -11.58 8.82
N THR A 111 0.94 -12.66 9.58
CA THR A 111 1.05 -12.66 11.04
C THR A 111 2.50 -12.39 11.48
N ALA A 112 3.49 -13.04 10.87
CA ALA A 112 4.89 -12.85 11.25
C ALA A 112 5.37 -11.40 11.05
N ASP A 113 5.04 -10.78 9.91
CA ASP A 113 5.42 -9.40 9.62
C ASP A 113 4.64 -8.40 10.50
N PHE A 114 3.35 -8.67 10.75
CA PHE A 114 2.56 -7.89 11.70
C PHE A 114 3.17 -7.93 13.11
N ASP A 115 3.50 -9.12 13.62
CA ASP A 115 4.10 -9.29 14.94
C ASP A 115 5.44 -8.59 15.05
N TRP A 116 6.26 -8.67 14.00
CA TRP A 116 7.52 -7.96 13.97
C TRP A 116 7.29 -6.44 14.02
N MET A 117 6.40 -5.91 13.19
CA MET A 117 6.08 -4.48 13.21
C MET A 117 5.56 -4.05 14.58
N HIS A 118 4.58 -4.76 15.13
CA HIS A 118 3.93 -4.42 16.40
C HIS A 118 4.92 -4.36 17.57
N ASN A 119 5.93 -5.24 17.58
CA ASN A 119 6.93 -5.29 18.64
C ASN A 119 8.11 -4.32 18.47
N HIS A 120 8.39 -3.84 17.25
CA HIS A 120 9.63 -3.12 16.94
C HIS A 120 9.44 -1.73 16.32
N VAL A 121 8.22 -1.38 15.91
CA VAL A 121 7.93 -0.13 15.21
C VAL A 121 6.86 0.67 15.95
N ASP A 122 7.29 1.66 16.73
CA ASP A 122 6.39 2.61 17.36
C ASP A 122 5.56 3.35 16.29
N GLY A 123 4.24 3.21 16.39
CA GLY A 123 3.31 3.81 15.44
C GLY A 123 3.39 3.21 14.02
N GLY A 124 3.88 1.98 13.89
CA GLY A 124 3.94 1.29 12.60
C GLY A 124 2.59 1.16 11.92
N ILE A 125 2.60 1.27 10.59
CA ILE A 125 1.43 1.06 9.75
C ILE A 125 1.65 -0.16 8.85
N LEU A 126 0.59 -0.94 8.68
CA LEU A 126 0.60 -2.10 7.80
C LEU A 126 -0.55 -1.95 6.82
N THR A 127 -0.24 -1.91 5.53
CA THR A 127 -1.27 -1.78 4.48
C THR A 127 -1.42 -3.11 3.74
N VAL A 128 -2.62 -3.70 3.83
CA VAL A 128 -2.95 -4.95 3.11
C VAL A 128 -3.70 -4.61 1.84
N ALA A 129 -3.13 -4.97 0.69
CA ALA A 129 -3.79 -4.88 -0.60
C ALA A 129 -4.66 -6.13 -0.82
N MET A 130 -5.96 -5.91 -0.98
CA MET A 130 -6.94 -6.98 -1.19
C MET A 130 -7.80 -6.69 -2.41
N HIS A 131 -8.00 -7.72 -3.23
CA HIS A 131 -8.84 -7.64 -4.42
C HIS A 131 -10.09 -8.51 -4.19
N PRO A 132 -11.32 -7.97 -4.28
CA PRO A 132 -12.54 -8.74 -3.97
C PRO A 132 -12.66 -10.07 -4.73
N GLN A 133 -12.25 -10.11 -5.99
CA GLN A 133 -12.25 -11.31 -6.83
C GLN A 133 -11.22 -12.37 -6.41
N VAL A 134 -10.21 -11.97 -5.62
CA VAL A 134 -9.12 -12.82 -5.14
C VAL A 134 -9.36 -13.22 -3.69
N ILE A 135 -9.33 -12.29 -2.72
CA ILE A 135 -9.53 -12.60 -1.30
C ILE A 135 -10.92 -13.16 -0.98
N GLY A 136 -11.94 -12.84 -1.79
CA GLY A 136 -13.34 -13.20 -1.54
C GLY A 136 -13.70 -14.69 -1.66
N ARG A 137 -12.75 -15.59 -1.95
CA ARG A 137 -13.00 -17.04 -1.94
C ARG A 137 -13.11 -17.55 -0.51
N GLY A 138 -14.06 -18.45 -0.21
CA GLY A 138 -14.38 -18.87 1.17
C GLY A 138 -13.18 -19.23 2.06
N HIS A 139 -12.28 -20.09 1.59
CA HIS A 139 -11.05 -20.47 2.32
C HIS A 139 -10.08 -19.30 2.61
N ARG A 140 -10.11 -18.23 1.79
CA ARG A 140 -9.29 -17.02 1.95
C ARG A 140 -9.98 -16.01 2.87
N VAL A 141 -11.31 -15.92 2.83
CA VAL A 141 -12.09 -15.17 3.81
C VAL A 141 -11.87 -15.74 5.22
N ALA A 142 -11.90 -17.07 5.38
CA ALA A 142 -11.61 -17.72 6.67
C ALA A 142 -10.18 -17.47 7.16
N MET A 143 -9.22 -17.28 6.25
CA MET A 143 -7.85 -16.88 6.58
C MET A 143 -7.77 -15.41 6.99
N LEU A 144 -8.47 -14.52 6.27
CA LEU A 144 -8.53 -13.10 6.61
C LEU A 144 -9.17 -12.89 7.99
N GLU A 145 -10.21 -13.67 8.33
CA GLU A 145 -10.83 -13.66 9.65
C GLU A 145 -9.81 -14.02 10.75
N GLN A 146 -9.01 -15.07 10.54
CA GLN A 146 -7.93 -15.44 11.46
C GLN A 146 -6.88 -14.35 11.62
N PHE A 147 -6.47 -13.70 10.51
CA PHE A 147 -5.50 -12.61 10.57
C PHE A 147 -6.04 -11.40 11.34
N ILE A 148 -7.30 -10.99 11.08
CA ILE A 148 -7.94 -9.88 11.80
C ILE A 148 -8.03 -10.21 13.29
N GLN A 149 -8.41 -11.45 13.65
CA GLN A 149 -8.50 -11.88 15.03
C GLN A 149 -7.14 -11.83 15.73
N HIS A 150 -6.08 -12.30 15.07
CA HIS A 150 -4.70 -12.22 15.58
C HIS A 150 -4.29 -10.77 15.87
N CYS A 151 -4.55 -9.85 14.93
CA CYS A 151 -4.25 -8.42 15.12
C CYS A 151 -5.03 -7.80 16.29
N LEU A 152 -6.29 -8.21 16.50
CA LEU A 152 -7.11 -7.72 17.62
C LEU A 152 -6.59 -8.25 18.97
N GLU A 153 -6.16 -9.50 19.02
CA GLU A 153 -5.65 -10.15 20.23
C GLU A 153 -4.29 -9.61 20.68
N ALA A 154 -3.46 -9.12 19.74
CA ALA A 154 -2.19 -8.46 20.06
C ALA A 154 -2.36 -7.16 20.87
N GLY A 155 -3.56 -6.55 20.84
CA GLY A 155 -3.87 -5.31 21.55
C GLY A 155 -3.18 -4.08 20.97
N ASN A 156 -3.67 -2.88 21.34
CA ASN A 156 -3.14 -1.59 20.86
C ASN A 156 -3.11 -1.42 19.32
N VAL A 157 -3.96 -2.13 18.58
CA VAL A 157 -4.12 -2.00 17.12
C VAL A 157 -5.32 -1.12 16.78
N ARG A 158 -5.20 -0.31 15.72
CA ARG A 158 -6.30 0.51 15.17
C ARG A 158 -6.51 0.17 13.70
N PHE A 159 -7.73 -0.22 13.33
CA PHE A 159 -8.14 -0.33 11.93
C PHE A 159 -8.64 1.02 11.44
N GLN A 160 -7.96 1.61 10.45
CA GLN A 160 -8.27 2.94 9.94
C GLN A 160 -8.24 2.97 8.42
N THR A 161 -8.92 3.96 7.84
CA THR A 161 -8.71 4.29 6.43
C THR A 161 -7.35 4.97 6.27
N LEU A 162 -6.70 4.75 5.13
CA LEU A 162 -5.45 5.44 4.79
C LEU A 162 -5.60 6.96 4.84
N GLN A 163 -6.78 7.49 4.47
CA GLN A 163 -7.08 8.91 4.59
C GLN A 163 -7.06 9.39 6.05
N ALA A 164 -7.59 8.62 7.01
CA ALA A 164 -7.55 8.99 8.42
C ALA A 164 -6.11 9.03 8.94
N VAL A 165 -5.29 8.04 8.56
CA VAL A 165 -3.86 8.02 8.89
C VAL A 165 -3.14 9.24 8.31
N ALA A 166 -3.36 9.57 7.04
CA ALA A 166 -2.77 10.76 6.40
C ALA A 166 -3.19 12.07 7.09
N VAL A 167 -4.42 12.15 7.63
CA VAL A 167 -4.88 13.29 8.43
C VAL A 167 -4.19 13.35 9.79
N GLU A 168 -4.02 12.21 10.47
CA GLU A 168 -3.31 12.13 11.76
C GLU A 168 -1.84 12.55 11.66
N LEU A 169 -1.17 12.20 10.55
CA LEU A 169 0.21 12.62 10.27
C LEU A 169 0.35 14.14 10.06
N GLY A 170 -0.75 14.83 9.77
CA GLY A 170 -0.73 16.24 9.40
C GLY A 170 -0.13 16.50 8.01
N PRO A 171 0.11 17.77 7.63
CA PRO A 171 0.70 18.08 6.34
C PRO A 171 2.16 17.60 6.27
N PRO A 172 2.60 17.04 5.13
CA PRO A 172 4.00 16.72 4.90
C PRO A 172 4.86 17.99 4.91
N LEU A 173 6.17 17.85 5.19
CA LEU A 173 7.08 18.98 5.18
C LEU A 173 7.21 19.58 3.76
N PRO A 174 7.43 20.89 3.63
CA PRO A 174 7.59 21.55 2.35
C PRO A 174 8.83 21.09 1.56
#